data_AF-A0A3B9J9H9-F1
#
_entry.id   AF-A0A3B9J9H9-F1
#
_cell.length_a   1.000
_cell.length_b   1.000
_cell.length_c   1.000
_cell.angle_alpha   90.00
_cell.angle_beta   90.00
_cell.angle_gamma   90.00
#
_symmetry.space_group_name_H-M   'P 1'
#
loop_
_entity.id
_entity.type
_entity.pdbx_description
1 polymer ?
#
loop_
_entity_poly.entity_id
_entity_poly.type
_entity_poly.pdbx_seq_one_letter_code
_entity_poly.pdbx_strand_id
1 'polypeptide(L)'
;MRLRNYFIMSGAIMFIIALGLVVSSATAAPAFSDAKSVEALPPVATVTNEACLACHQNPQFSITLGNGEQYDLYVSPDEFNHSIHGEAGYLCVQCHVDFEPEMGHGLNFNSRREATLHLNKSCGECHQTQADQEHDSAHAAARVAGNLEAAICSDCHTAHAVERLKDP
;
A
#
# COMPACT_ATOMS: atom_id res chain seq x y z
N MET A 1 -32.65 -71.52 -29.13
CA MET A 1 -31.29 -71.53 -28.54
C MET A 1 -30.26 -71.01 -29.55
N ARG A 2 -30.36 -69.76 -30.01
CA ARG A 2 -29.43 -69.11 -30.97
C ARG A 2 -29.42 -67.57 -30.92
N LEU A 3 -29.86 -66.94 -29.82
CA LEU A 3 -29.93 -65.46 -29.76
C LEU A 3 -29.24 -64.84 -28.53
N ARG A 4 -28.59 -65.64 -27.68
CA ARG A 4 -27.96 -65.18 -26.43
C ARG A 4 -26.42 -65.20 -26.46
N ASN A 5 -25.83 -65.32 -27.65
CA ASN A 5 -24.36 -65.33 -27.82
C ASN A 5 -23.84 -64.09 -28.58
N TYR A 6 -24.71 -63.19 -29.01
CA TYR A 6 -24.33 -61.98 -29.78
C TYR A 6 -23.97 -60.77 -28.92
N PHE A 7 -24.21 -60.81 -27.61
CA PHE A 7 -24.01 -59.66 -26.72
C PHE A 7 -22.74 -59.70 -25.87
N ILE A 8 -21.91 -60.74 -25.96
CA ILE A 8 -20.74 -60.92 -25.08
C ILE A 8 -19.41 -61.04 -25.87
N MET A 9 -19.43 -60.85 -27.19
CA MET A 9 -18.19 -60.54 -27.93
C MET A 9 -18.14 -59.02 -28.21
N SER A 10 -17.77 -58.21 -27.21
CA SER A 10 -16.36 -57.82 -26.99
C SER A 10 -15.81 -57.06 -28.22
N GLY A 11 -15.86 -55.74 -28.26
CA GLY A 11 -15.25 -54.86 -27.25
C GLY A 11 -13.73 -54.69 -27.45
N ALA A 12 -13.14 -55.20 -28.53
CA ALA A 12 -11.67 -55.22 -28.70
C ALA A 12 -11.14 -54.89 -30.11
N ILE A 13 -11.93 -54.31 -31.02
CA ILE A 13 -11.47 -54.00 -32.40
C ILE A 13 -11.87 -52.58 -32.83
N MET A 14 -11.76 -51.60 -31.94
CA MET A 14 -11.90 -50.17 -32.29
C MET A 14 -10.88 -49.35 -31.48
N PHE A 15 -9.60 -49.72 -31.55
CA PHE A 15 -8.51 -48.99 -30.88
C PHE A 15 -7.27 -48.71 -31.74
N ILE A 16 -7.24 -49.05 -33.04
CA ILE A 16 -6.01 -48.85 -33.84
C ILE A 16 -6.36 -48.48 -35.30
N ILE A 17 -6.84 -47.25 -35.54
CA ILE A 17 -6.59 -46.43 -36.75
C ILE A 17 -6.81 -44.97 -36.30
N ALA A 18 -5.93 -44.38 -35.51
CA ALA A 18 -4.72 -43.71 -35.98
C ALA A 18 -4.97 -42.79 -37.20
N LEU A 19 -5.04 -41.49 -36.88
CA LEU A 19 -4.21 -40.46 -37.50
C LEU A 19 -4.59 -39.99 -38.93
N GLY A 20 -5.24 -38.83 -39.02
CA GLY A 20 -5.51 -38.20 -40.32
C GLY A 20 -6.10 -36.79 -40.25
N LEU A 21 -5.26 -35.82 -39.88
CA LEU A 21 -5.30 -34.42 -40.35
C LEU A 21 -6.58 -33.58 -40.08
N VAL A 22 -6.67 -33.03 -38.87
CA VAL A 22 -7.40 -31.76 -38.65
C VAL A 22 -6.40 -30.62 -38.75
N VAL A 23 -6.37 -29.94 -39.90
CA VAL A 23 -5.55 -28.73 -40.08
C VAL A 23 -6.35 -27.54 -39.54
N SER A 24 -6.10 -27.17 -38.28
CA SER A 24 -6.58 -25.90 -37.72
C SER A 24 -5.78 -24.75 -38.32
N SER A 25 -6.44 -23.93 -39.14
CA SER A 25 -5.89 -22.67 -39.63
C SER A 25 -5.99 -21.62 -38.52
N ALA A 26 -4.96 -21.53 -37.67
CA ALA A 26 -4.82 -20.42 -36.73
C ALA A 26 -4.45 -19.15 -37.51
N THR A 27 -5.42 -18.25 -37.70
CA THR A 27 -5.15 -16.89 -38.18
C THR A 27 -4.40 -16.13 -37.09
N ALA A 28 -3.10 -15.92 -37.29
CA ALA A 28 -2.31 -15.06 -36.41
C ALA A 28 -2.83 -13.63 -36.48
N ALA A 29 -3.26 -13.07 -35.35
CA ALA A 29 -3.54 -11.66 -35.22
C ALA A 29 -2.22 -10.85 -35.37
N PRO A 30 -2.26 -9.63 -35.95
CA PRO A 30 -1.07 -8.82 -36.10
C PRO A 30 -0.56 -8.40 -34.72
N ALA A 31 0.73 -8.63 -34.49
CA ALA A 31 1.43 -8.13 -33.32
C ALA A 31 1.50 -6.60 -33.40
N PHE A 32 0.74 -5.90 -32.56
CA PHE A 32 1.02 -4.50 -32.26
C PHE A 32 2.28 -4.46 -31.38
N SER A 33 3.44 -4.36 -32.02
CA SER A 33 4.70 -4.04 -31.35
C SER A 33 4.99 -2.57 -31.60
N ASP A 34 4.44 -1.72 -30.74
CA ASP A 34 4.87 -0.34 -30.56
C ASP A 34 4.62 0.08 -29.10
N ALA A 35 5.06 -0.76 -28.16
CA ALA A 35 5.33 -0.30 -26.82
C ALA A 35 6.76 0.25 -26.84
N LYS A 36 6.89 1.58 -26.97
CA LYS A 36 8.14 2.28 -26.62
C LYS A 36 8.59 1.75 -25.26
N SER A 37 9.78 1.16 -25.22
CA SER A 37 10.43 0.76 -23.99
C SER A 37 10.46 1.97 -23.06
N VAL A 38 9.71 1.90 -21.97
CA VAL A 38 9.82 2.86 -20.89
C VAL A 38 11.18 2.58 -20.27
N GLU A 39 12.14 3.46 -20.53
CA GLU A 39 13.44 3.43 -19.89
C GLU A 39 13.20 3.41 -18.38
N ALA A 40 13.61 2.32 -17.73
CA ALA A 40 13.51 2.19 -16.30
C ALA A 40 14.28 3.35 -15.66
N LEU A 41 13.58 4.16 -14.86
CA LEU A 41 14.21 5.16 -14.04
C LEU A 41 15.32 4.49 -13.21
N PRO A 42 16.46 5.16 -12.98
CA PRO A 42 17.51 4.62 -12.12
C PRO A 42 16.90 4.27 -10.75
N PRO A 43 17.36 3.20 -10.08
CA PRO A 43 16.86 2.86 -8.77
C PRO A 43 17.15 4.04 -7.85
N VAL A 44 16.11 4.81 -7.51
CA VAL A 44 16.16 5.72 -6.37
C VAL A 44 16.66 4.85 -5.24
N ALA A 45 17.77 5.21 -4.60
CA ALA A 45 18.25 4.48 -3.44
C ALA A 45 17.07 4.43 -2.45
N THR A 46 16.47 3.24 -2.31
CA THR A 46 15.27 3.07 -1.51
C THR A 46 15.67 3.31 -0.06
N VAL A 47 15.27 4.44 0.51
CA VAL A 47 15.45 4.69 1.94
C VAL A 47 14.60 3.68 2.69
N THR A 48 15.24 2.87 3.52
CA THR A 48 14.57 1.76 4.23
C THR A 48 14.02 2.21 5.59
N ASN A 49 13.13 1.41 6.18
CA ASN A 49 12.58 1.69 7.51
C ASN A 49 13.67 1.69 8.59
N GLU A 50 14.67 0.83 8.46
CA GLU A 50 15.79 0.72 9.39
C GLU A 50 16.61 2.02 9.44
N ALA A 51 16.71 2.74 8.33
CA ALA A 51 17.40 4.03 8.29
C ALA A 51 16.69 5.08 9.17
N CYS A 52 15.35 5.07 9.19
CA CYS A 52 14.55 5.96 10.01
C CYS A 52 14.60 5.54 11.49
N LEU A 53 14.42 4.23 11.73
CA LEU A 53 14.39 3.64 13.06
C LEU A 53 15.75 3.68 13.76
N ALA A 54 16.87 3.90 13.04
CA ALA A 54 18.18 4.12 13.65
C ALA A 54 18.18 5.21 14.74
N CYS A 55 17.31 6.23 14.60
CA CYS A 55 17.10 7.24 15.65
C CYS A 55 15.67 7.22 16.20
N HIS A 56 14.67 7.01 15.36
CA HIS A 56 13.26 7.10 15.76
C HIS A 56 12.75 5.95 16.64
N GLN A 57 13.52 4.88 16.85
CA GLN A 57 13.14 3.82 17.81
C GLN A 57 13.62 4.08 19.25
N ASN A 58 14.23 5.23 19.54
CA ASN A 58 14.75 5.54 20.87
C ASN A 58 13.69 6.29 21.71
N PRO A 59 13.20 5.74 22.84
CA PRO A 59 12.19 6.38 23.70
C PRO A 59 12.62 7.72 24.32
N GLN A 60 13.92 8.05 24.27
CA GLN A 60 14.44 9.34 24.71
C GLN A 60 14.66 10.33 23.57
N PHE A 61 14.27 9.98 22.35
CA PHE A 61 14.48 10.84 21.20
C PHE A 61 13.35 11.87 21.08
N SER A 62 13.70 13.13 21.31
CA SER A 62 12.76 14.23 21.26
C SER A 62 13.42 15.49 20.71
N ILE A 63 12.60 16.38 20.17
CA ILE A 63 13.01 17.70 19.70
C ILE A 63 12.24 18.80 20.43
N THR A 64 12.71 20.03 20.32
CA THR A 64 11.95 21.21 20.72
C THR A 64 11.27 21.81 19.49
N LEU A 65 9.95 21.96 19.54
CA LEU A 65 9.16 22.58 18.47
C LEU A 65 9.27 24.11 18.51
N GLY A 66 8.81 24.80 17.46
CA GLY A 66 8.88 26.27 17.39
C GLY A 66 8.15 27.00 18.53
N ASN A 67 7.11 26.38 19.12
CA ASN A 67 6.41 26.90 20.30
C ASN A 67 7.13 26.61 21.64
N GLY A 68 8.28 25.92 21.64
CA GLY A 68 9.02 25.53 22.83
C GLY A 68 8.59 24.21 23.48
N GLU A 69 7.58 23.51 22.92
CA GLU A 69 7.14 22.20 23.39
C GLU A 69 8.19 21.13 23.09
N GLN A 70 8.43 20.23 24.05
CA GLN A 70 9.20 19.01 23.81
C GLN A 70 8.32 17.98 23.11
N TYR A 71 8.71 17.57 21.91
CA TYR A 71 7.98 16.59 21.12
C TYR A 71 8.76 15.29 21.01
N ASP A 72 8.15 14.21 21.50
CA ASP A 72 8.65 12.85 21.40
C ASP A 72 8.53 12.34 19.96
N LEU A 73 9.65 11.87 19.40
CA LEU A 73 9.75 11.36 18.04
C LEU A 73 9.87 9.82 18.00
N TYR A 74 9.69 9.16 19.13
CA TYR A 74 9.69 7.71 19.25
C TYR A 74 8.60 7.07 18.41
N VAL A 75 8.98 6.02 17.70
CA VAL A 75 8.14 5.11 16.95
C VAL A 75 8.53 3.70 17.38
N SER A 76 7.56 2.95 17.90
CA SER A 76 7.77 1.54 18.24
C SER A 76 7.94 0.72 16.95
N PRO A 77 9.10 0.07 16.72
CA PRO A 77 9.26 -0.82 15.58
C PRO A 77 8.24 -1.96 15.60
N ASP A 78 7.92 -2.45 16.80
CA ASP A 78 7.01 -3.57 16.99
C ASP A 78 5.56 -3.18 16.63
N GLU A 79 5.06 -2.05 17.14
CA GLU A 79 3.70 -1.58 16.81
C GLU A 79 3.57 -1.22 15.33
N PHE A 80 4.60 -0.60 14.75
CA PHE A 80 4.59 -0.31 13.31
C PHE A 80 4.55 -1.59 12.48
N ASN A 81 5.40 -2.57 12.77
CA ASN A 81 5.44 -3.82 12.03
C ASN A 81 4.15 -4.65 12.15
N HIS A 82 3.41 -4.52 13.27
CA HIS A 82 2.10 -5.14 13.46
C HIS A 82 0.92 -4.29 12.96
N SER A 83 1.16 -3.05 12.54
CA SER A 83 0.14 -2.23 11.89
C SER A 83 -0.21 -2.76 10.50
N ILE A 84 -1.36 -2.39 9.97
CA ILE A 84 -1.78 -2.80 8.62
C ILE A 84 -0.83 -2.31 7.52
N HIS A 85 -0.15 -1.19 7.75
CA HIS A 85 0.84 -0.65 6.81
C HIS A 85 2.19 -1.34 6.95
N GLY A 86 2.62 -1.69 8.17
CA GLY A 86 3.83 -2.45 8.40
C GLY A 86 3.74 -3.87 7.84
N GLU A 87 2.62 -4.57 8.09
CA GLU A 87 2.35 -5.90 7.53
C GLU A 87 2.33 -5.91 6.01
N ALA A 88 1.83 -4.84 5.40
CA ALA A 88 1.80 -4.66 3.95
C ALA A 88 3.17 -4.25 3.36
N GLY A 89 4.19 -4.03 4.20
CA GLY A 89 5.55 -3.72 3.78
C GLY A 89 5.76 -2.29 3.30
N TYR A 90 4.91 -1.34 3.72
CA TYR A 90 5.10 0.07 3.38
C TYR A 90 6.32 0.67 4.07
N LEU A 91 7.03 1.51 3.33
CA LEU A 91 8.19 2.24 3.83
C LEU A 91 7.79 3.57 4.48
N CYS A 92 8.54 4.03 5.48
CA CYS A 92 8.31 5.31 6.15
C CYS A 92 8.20 6.47 5.15
N VAL A 93 9.07 6.48 4.13
CA VAL A 93 9.13 7.52 3.09
C VAL A 93 7.96 7.49 2.10
N GLN A 94 7.09 6.47 2.15
CA GLN A 94 5.85 6.45 1.36
C GLN A 94 4.74 7.28 2.00
N CYS A 95 4.82 7.56 3.31
CA CYS A 95 3.92 8.47 4.02
C CYS A 95 4.62 9.80 4.35
N HIS A 96 5.91 9.74 4.73
CA HIS A 96 6.76 10.91 4.94
C HIS A 96 7.39 11.38 3.62
N VAL A 97 6.54 11.86 2.71
CA VAL A 97 6.92 12.19 1.32
C VAL A 97 7.68 13.51 1.17
N ASP A 98 7.66 14.38 2.18
CA ASP A 98 8.29 15.70 2.17
C ASP A 98 9.61 15.72 2.98
N PHE A 99 10.39 14.63 2.95
CA PHE A 99 11.67 14.59 3.65
C PHE A 99 12.81 15.10 2.76
N GLU A 100 13.55 16.10 3.25
CA GLU A 100 14.85 16.45 2.66
C GLU A 100 15.94 15.58 3.30
N PRO A 101 16.93 15.08 2.53
CA PRO A 101 17.93 14.12 3.01
C PRO A 101 18.99 14.70 3.97
N GLU A 102 18.86 15.94 4.42
CA GLU A 102 19.75 16.56 5.40
C GLU A 102 19.38 16.16 6.84
N MET A 103 20.38 16.12 7.74
CA MET A 103 20.16 15.75 9.15
C MET A 103 19.19 16.75 9.83
N GLY A 104 17.97 16.29 10.10
CA GLY A 104 16.87 17.11 10.64
C GLY A 104 15.62 17.17 9.76
N HIS A 105 15.59 16.49 8.61
CA HIS A 105 14.45 16.34 7.69
C HIS A 105 13.79 17.65 7.22
N GLY A 106 14.47 18.79 7.29
CA GLY A 106 14.13 20.06 6.60
C GLY A 106 12.84 20.77 7.03
N LEU A 107 11.99 20.15 7.84
CA LEU A 107 10.69 20.67 8.25
C LEU A 107 10.75 21.19 9.70
N ASN A 108 10.39 22.46 9.88
CA ASN A 108 10.25 23.09 11.20
C ASN A 108 8.79 23.43 11.44
N PHE A 109 8.14 22.68 12.34
CA PHE A 109 6.77 22.94 12.76
C PHE A 109 6.75 23.72 14.08
N ASN A 110 5.79 24.63 14.22
CA ASN A 110 5.59 25.35 15.47
C ASN A 110 4.94 24.46 16.52
N SER A 111 4.08 23.51 16.14
CA SER A 111 3.39 22.62 17.07
C SER A 111 3.24 21.21 16.51
N ARG A 112 2.96 20.23 17.40
CA ARG A 112 2.63 18.86 17.00
C ARG A 112 1.44 18.84 16.03
N ARG A 113 0.44 19.68 16.28
CA ARG A 113 -0.76 19.74 15.44
C ARG A 113 -0.45 20.21 14.02
N GLU A 114 0.46 21.17 13.87
CA GLU A 114 0.91 21.61 12.56
C GLU A 114 1.58 20.46 11.78
N ALA A 115 2.43 19.68 12.46
CA ALA A 115 3.07 18.52 11.87
C ALA A 115 2.07 17.44 11.43
N THR A 116 1.08 17.09 12.28
CA THR A 116 0.09 16.07 11.93
C THR A 116 -0.86 16.53 10.83
N LEU A 117 -1.27 17.80 10.82
CA LEU A 117 -2.07 18.36 9.72
C LEU A 117 -1.31 18.34 8.40
N HIS A 118 -0.01 18.66 8.43
CA HIS A 118 0.84 18.61 7.24
C HIS A 118 0.95 17.19 6.68
N LEU A 119 1.20 16.19 7.53
CA LEU A 119 1.35 14.79 7.13
C LEU A 119 0.02 14.10 6.78
N ASN A 120 -1.12 14.62 7.24
CA ASN A 120 -2.43 14.02 6.99
C ASN A 120 -2.77 13.84 5.50
N LYS A 121 -2.23 14.71 4.63
CA LYS A 121 -2.43 14.60 3.19
C LYS A 121 -1.89 13.29 2.60
N SER A 122 -0.86 12.70 3.21
CA SER A 122 -0.24 11.46 2.74
C SER A 122 -1.21 10.27 2.74
N CYS A 123 -2.23 10.28 3.62
CA CYS A 123 -3.26 9.26 3.62
C CYS A 123 -3.99 9.18 2.27
N GLY A 124 -4.24 10.35 1.65
CA GLY A 124 -4.97 10.48 0.39
C GLY A 124 -4.22 9.99 -0.84
N GLU A 125 -2.90 9.77 -0.77
CA GLU A 125 -2.12 9.23 -1.89
C GLU A 125 -2.62 7.82 -2.28
N CYS A 126 -3.00 7.02 -1.27
CA CYS A 126 -3.55 5.68 -1.45
C CYS A 126 -5.05 5.58 -1.10
N HIS A 127 -5.53 6.31 -0.08
CA HIS A 127 -6.90 6.24 0.42
C HIS A 127 -7.80 7.36 -0.14
N GLN A 128 -7.76 7.57 -1.46
CA GLN A 128 -8.44 8.68 -2.13
C GLN A 128 -9.94 8.75 -1.78
N THR A 129 -10.65 7.61 -1.86
CA THR A 129 -12.08 7.56 -1.52
C THR A 129 -12.36 7.96 -0.07
N GLN A 130 -11.51 7.56 0.88
CA GLN A 130 -11.70 7.92 2.29
C GLN A 130 -11.30 9.38 2.55
N ALA A 131 -10.26 9.87 1.87
CA ALA A 131 -9.86 11.27 1.92
C ALA A 131 -10.99 12.18 1.41
N ASP A 132 -11.62 11.84 0.28
CA ASP A 132 -12.78 12.57 -0.25
C ASP A 132 -13.94 12.61 0.74
N GLN A 133 -14.21 11.48 1.44
CA GLN A 133 -15.23 11.41 2.48
C GLN A 133 -14.89 12.24 3.72
N GLU A 134 -13.61 12.28 4.13
CA GLU A 134 -13.16 13.16 5.21
C GLU A 134 -13.29 14.63 4.81
N HIS A 135 -12.94 14.98 3.57
CA HIS A 135 -13.07 16.33 3.04
C HIS A 135 -14.51 16.84 2.99
N ASP A 136 -15.50 15.95 2.80
CA ASP A 136 -16.93 16.27 2.86
C ASP A 136 -17.55 16.06 4.26
N SER A 137 -16.71 15.94 5.30
CA SER A 137 -17.19 15.69 6.67
C SER A 137 -17.35 16.97 7.49
N ALA A 138 -18.07 16.84 8.61
CA ALA A 138 -18.13 17.90 9.62
C ALA A 138 -16.75 18.26 10.19
N HIS A 139 -15.79 17.33 10.19
CA HIS A 139 -14.43 17.62 10.65
C HIS A 139 -13.73 18.57 9.69
N ALA A 140 -13.76 18.29 8.39
CA ALA A 140 -13.18 19.17 7.38
C ALA A 140 -13.88 20.53 7.37
N ALA A 141 -15.22 20.58 7.47
CA ALA A 141 -15.96 21.83 7.58
C ALA A 141 -15.50 22.67 8.79
N ALA A 142 -15.30 22.03 9.95
CA ALA A 142 -14.79 22.71 11.15
C ALA A 142 -13.34 23.20 10.98
N ARG A 143 -12.47 22.42 10.31
CA ARG A 143 -11.08 22.85 10.00
C ARG A 143 -11.07 24.07 9.08
N VAL A 144 -11.90 24.07 8.04
CA VAL A 144 -12.05 25.23 7.13
C VAL A 144 -12.59 26.46 7.87
N ALA A 145 -13.46 26.26 8.87
CA ALA A 145 -13.93 27.33 9.75
C ALA A 145 -12.89 27.83 10.78
N GLY A 146 -11.67 27.27 10.76
CA GLY A 146 -10.55 27.71 11.59
C GLY A 146 -10.29 26.86 12.84
N ASN A 147 -11.09 25.82 13.09
CA ASN A 147 -10.82 24.89 14.19
C ASN A 147 -9.75 23.87 13.76
N LEU A 148 -8.47 24.20 13.97
CA LEU A 148 -7.36 23.32 13.63
C LEU A 148 -7.37 21.99 14.42
N GLU A 149 -8.05 21.93 15.57
CA GLU A 149 -8.19 20.71 16.39
C GLU A 149 -9.32 19.77 15.95
N ALA A 150 -10.09 20.13 14.92
CA ALA A 150 -11.09 19.21 14.39
C ALA A 150 -10.43 17.96 13.78
N ALA A 151 -11.03 16.80 14.05
CA ALA A 151 -10.35 15.51 13.87
C ALA A 151 -9.88 15.24 12.44
N ILE A 152 -8.72 14.61 12.32
CA ILE A 152 -8.15 14.09 11.06
C ILE A 152 -7.97 12.56 11.16
N CYS A 153 -7.50 11.93 10.09
CA CYS A 153 -7.34 10.48 9.99
C CYS A 153 -6.61 9.89 11.21
N SER A 154 -5.46 10.47 11.56
CA SER A 154 -4.60 9.98 12.63
C SER A 154 -5.15 10.19 14.04
N ASP A 155 -6.14 11.08 14.22
CA ASP A 155 -6.74 11.33 15.54
C ASP A 155 -7.61 10.15 15.99
N CYS A 156 -8.10 9.34 15.05
CA CYS A 156 -8.87 8.13 15.34
C CYS A 156 -8.17 6.84 14.92
N HIS A 157 -7.38 6.85 13.85
CA HIS A 157 -6.74 5.64 13.32
C HIS A 157 -5.28 5.46 13.76
N THR A 158 -4.70 6.40 14.52
CA THR A 158 -3.25 6.53 14.74
C THR A 158 -2.49 6.67 13.40
N ALA A 159 -1.18 6.92 13.42
CA ALA A 159 -0.38 7.00 12.18
C ALA A 159 0.57 5.80 12.02
N HIS A 160 1.18 5.36 13.12
CA HIS A 160 2.20 4.30 13.13
C HIS A 160 1.73 2.97 13.74
N ALA A 161 0.48 2.89 14.21
CA ALA A 161 -0.08 1.68 14.82
C ALA A 161 -1.51 1.42 14.30
N VAL A 162 -1.77 1.77 13.04
CA VAL A 162 -3.10 1.65 12.44
C VAL A 162 -3.47 0.17 12.34
N GLU A 163 -4.56 -0.22 12.98
CA GLU A 163 -5.09 -1.59 12.94
C GLU A 163 -6.19 -1.74 11.88
N ARG A 164 -6.53 -2.99 11.56
CA ARG A 164 -7.70 -3.28 10.72
C ARG A 164 -8.96 -2.95 11.50
N LEU A 165 -9.93 -2.32 10.84
CA LEU A 165 -11.26 -2.05 11.40
C LEU A 165 -12.01 -3.29 11.92
N LYS A 166 -11.58 -4.50 11.52
CA LYS A 166 -12.19 -5.77 11.91
C LYS A 166 -11.40 -6.53 12.98
N ASP A 167 -10.25 -6.03 13.41
CA ASP A 167 -9.60 -6.54 14.62
C ASP A 167 -10.17 -5.77 15.83
N PRO A 168 -10.75 -6.47 16.82
CA PRO A 168 -11.36 -5.86 18.00
C PRO A 168 -10.34 -5.40 19.06
#